data_AF-A0A852ZV60-F1
#
_entry.id   AF-A0A852ZV60-F1
#
_cell.length_a   1.000
_cell.length_b   1.000
_cell.length_c   1.000
_cell.angle_alpha   90.00
_cell.angle_beta   90.00
_cell.angle_gamma   90.00
#
_symmetry.space_group_name_H-M   'P 1'
#
loop_
_entity.id
_entity.type
_entity.pdbx_description
1 polymer ?
#
loop_
_entity_poly.entity_id
_entity_poly.type
_entity_poly.pdbx_seq_one_letter_code
_entity_poly.pdbx_strand_id
1 'polypeptide(L)'
;MTPPAHDDTLFDFCPWLFTKDASDEQRAAQHERQRALTALGTVAIGERCFVSAKAAVYPDHLVLGADSYIAGYAYVTGDLRTGADCTINPYATVRGTVTLGNAVRIGAHTSILGFNHSTAPDRPVHRQAITSRGITIGDDVWIGSHVVILDGVTIGDHAVIGAGAVVTKDVAAWAMVGGNPARPIRDRRTPAGSPRQAAPTNPAGSPADVTGHRAPAGVAEASPAVGSLAEALRSFAATAREQAADLLARCWDPEAPGGGRYVDHPGAAPTIRAHCDAVEIADLLLRDVPAQLSAAEHAERLRAAQQPDTGLVPELDPVTGLPRPLPAPAPDGLVDDGAALYHVLAVGYALDLLGTAFLHPVWPVARMTAEQLTARLERLPWRELAWHAGSWVDSWATAAHWNLRRGPAPDGTGHARDDLAAQPGAVEALFGWLLTRVDPWTGMWGAASPRTGRLQPVNGYYRLTRGSFAQFGLPVPHPERVVDTVLDHARDPRYFGADRENACNVLDVAHPLWLAARQTDHRSAEARAWAERQLVRALGRWRDGRGFGFGPAPDGTGPGREPGLQGTEMWLAIVWLLADLVGHSDLLGYRPRGVHRPEPAPGLAERLAGPWG
;
A
#
# COMPACT_ATOMS: atom_id res chain seq x y z
N MET A 1 6.23 -38.17 18.57
CA MET A 1 4.83 -38.16 18.08
C MET A 1 4.81 -39.01 16.82
N THR A 2 4.19 -40.18 16.85
CA THR A 2 4.01 -41.04 15.67
C THR A 2 3.12 -40.28 14.67
N PRO A 3 3.48 -40.16 13.38
CA PRO A 3 2.59 -39.51 12.42
C PRO A 3 1.25 -40.25 12.41
N PRO A 4 0.10 -39.54 12.29
CA PRO A 4 -1.19 -40.18 12.24
C PRO A 4 -1.21 -41.19 11.09
N ALA A 5 -1.84 -42.35 11.32
CA ALA A 5 -2.06 -43.37 10.30
C ALA A 5 -2.54 -42.69 9.01
N HIS A 6 -1.91 -43.00 7.87
CA HIS A 6 -2.19 -42.36 6.59
C HIS A 6 -3.70 -42.29 6.38
N ASP A 7 -4.24 -41.06 6.40
CA ASP A 7 -5.63 -40.77 6.07
C ASP A 7 -5.91 -41.38 4.70
N ASP A 8 -6.91 -42.27 4.61
CA ASP A 8 -7.31 -42.98 3.38
C ASP A 8 -7.63 -42.01 2.22
N THR A 9 -7.78 -40.73 2.51
CA THR A 9 -8.10 -39.68 1.56
C THR A 9 -6.89 -38.88 1.06
N LEU A 10 -5.68 -39.17 1.56
CA LEU A 10 -4.45 -38.43 1.23
C LEU A 10 -4.23 -38.32 -0.28
N PHE A 11 -4.32 -39.44 -1.00
CA PHE A 11 -4.04 -39.46 -2.44
C PHE A 11 -5.14 -38.83 -3.28
N ASP A 12 -6.34 -38.63 -2.74
CA ASP A 12 -7.37 -37.84 -3.43
C ASP A 12 -6.93 -36.37 -3.58
N PHE A 13 -6.23 -35.82 -2.58
CA PHE A 13 -5.80 -34.42 -2.56
C PHE A 13 -4.33 -34.22 -2.91
N CYS A 14 -3.52 -35.27 -2.74
CA CYS A 14 -2.10 -35.32 -3.08
C CYS A 14 -1.75 -36.46 -4.05
N PRO A 15 -2.34 -36.56 -5.27
CA PRO A 15 -2.09 -37.67 -6.19
C PRO A 15 -0.62 -37.87 -6.58
N TRP A 16 0.19 -36.81 -6.56
CA TRP A 16 1.62 -36.86 -6.89
C TRP A 16 2.45 -37.72 -5.93
N LEU A 17 1.91 -38.06 -4.75
CA LEU A 17 2.54 -38.97 -3.79
C LEU A 17 2.21 -40.45 -4.08
N PHE A 18 1.16 -40.73 -4.85
CA PHE A 18 0.62 -42.09 -5.00
C PHE A 18 1.64 -43.11 -5.51
N THR A 19 2.36 -42.76 -6.58
CA THR A 19 3.34 -43.67 -7.19
C THR A 19 4.41 -44.11 -6.19
N LYS A 20 4.83 -43.21 -5.30
CA LYS A 20 5.92 -43.45 -4.34
C LYS A 20 5.41 -44.08 -3.04
N ASP A 21 4.29 -43.60 -2.52
CA ASP A 21 3.92 -43.81 -1.11
C ASP A 21 2.69 -44.72 -0.93
N ALA A 22 1.98 -45.08 -2.00
CA ALA A 22 0.78 -45.94 -1.89
C ALA A 22 1.12 -47.39 -1.55
N SER A 23 0.29 -47.98 -0.67
CA SER A 23 0.32 -49.41 -0.35
C SER A 23 -0.19 -50.26 -1.53
N ASP A 24 0.09 -51.57 -1.49
CA ASP A 24 -0.41 -52.50 -2.51
C ASP A 24 -1.94 -52.56 -2.57
N GLU A 25 -2.60 -52.42 -1.42
CA GLU A 25 -4.06 -52.35 -1.33
C GLU A 25 -4.60 -51.09 -2.03
N GLN A 26 -3.99 -49.93 -1.77
CA GLN A 26 -4.37 -48.68 -2.42
C GLN A 26 -4.11 -48.71 -3.94
N ARG A 27 -3.04 -49.39 -4.38
CA ARG A 27 -2.77 -49.65 -5.80
C ARG A 27 -3.82 -50.56 -6.42
N ALA A 28 -4.21 -51.63 -5.73
CA ALA A 28 -5.27 -52.53 -6.20
C ALA A 28 -6.62 -51.80 -6.33
N ALA A 29 -7.00 -50.99 -5.34
CA ALA A 29 -8.22 -50.17 -5.37
C ALA A 29 -8.22 -49.16 -6.53
N GLN A 30 -7.07 -48.50 -6.78
CA GLN A 30 -6.92 -47.58 -7.90
C GLN A 30 -7.06 -48.28 -9.26
N HIS A 31 -6.49 -49.49 -9.41
CA HIS A 31 -6.67 -50.29 -10.62
C HIS A 31 -8.11 -50.73 -10.83
N GLU A 32 -8.83 -51.09 -9.77
CA GLU A 32 -10.26 -51.41 -9.86
C GLU A 32 -11.08 -50.20 -10.31
N ARG A 33 -10.83 -49.02 -9.73
CA ARG A 33 -11.47 -47.76 -10.16
C ARG A 33 -11.23 -47.47 -11.64
N GLN A 34 -10.00 -47.63 -12.11
CA GLN A 34 -9.65 -47.42 -13.52
C GLN A 34 -10.36 -48.42 -14.44
N ARG A 35 -10.42 -49.71 -14.06
CA ARG A 35 -11.17 -50.74 -14.81
C ARG A 35 -12.66 -50.43 -14.89
N ALA A 36 -13.27 -49.95 -13.79
CA ALA A 36 -14.67 -49.57 -13.78
C ALA A 36 -14.97 -48.41 -14.75
N LEU A 37 -14.05 -47.43 -14.85
CA LEU A 37 -14.19 -46.32 -15.80
C LEU A 37 -13.98 -46.76 -17.25
N THR A 38 -12.95 -47.56 -17.54
CA THR A 38 -12.68 -48.02 -18.91
C THR A 38 -13.73 -49.01 -19.43
N ALA A 39 -14.42 -49.73 -18.55
CA ALA A 39 -15.56 -50.59 -18.90
C ALA A 39 -16.73 -49.82 -19.56
N LEU A 40 -16.78 -48.49 -19.44
CA LEU A 40 -17.75 -47.65 -20.15
C LEU A 40 -17.55 -47.64 -21.67
N GLY A 41 -16.38 -48.08 -22.18
CA GLY A 41 -16.06 -48.13 -23.61
C GLY A 41 -15.71 -46.78 -24.24
N THR A 42 -15.94 -45.67 -23.55
CA THR A 42 -15.61 -44.31 -23.99
C THR A 42 -14.42 -43.68 -23.27
N VAL A 43 -13.80 -44.44 -22.34
CA VAL A 43 -12.70 -43.98 -21.50
C VAL A 43 -11.45 -44.81 -21.77
N ALA A 44 -10.34 -44.13 -22.06
CA ALA A 44 -9.00 -44.70 -22.16
C ALA A 44 -8.06 -44.03 -21.14
N ILE A 45 -7.33 -44.83 -20.37
CA ILE A 45 -6.43 -44.36 -19.30
C ILE A 45 -5.04 -44.92 -19.55
N GLY A 46 -4.03 -44.04 -19.63
CA GLY A 46 -2.64 -44.39 -19.83
C GLY A 46 -1.97 -44.97 -18.58
N GLU A 47 -0.71 -45.38 -18.74
CA GLU A 47 0.09 -45.91 -17.63
C GLU A 47 0.28 -44.89 -16.51
N ARG A 48 0.41 -45.37 -15.26
CA ARG A 48 0.74 -44.56 -14.07
C ARG A 48 -0.20 -43.36 -13.83
N CYS A 49 -1.43 -43.42 -14.34
CA CYS A 49 -2.43 -42.41 -14.05
C CYS A 49 -3.06 -42.59 -12.67
N PHE A 50 -3.64 -41.53 -12.12
CA PHE A 50 -4.49 -41.57 -10.93
C PHE A 50 -5.83 -40.88 -11.17
N VAL A 51 -6.91 -41.47 -10.69
CA VAL A 51 -8.27 -40.92 -10.80
C VAL A 51 -8.95 -41.13 -9.46
N SER A 52 -9.11 -40.05 -8.71
CA SER A 52 -9.72 -40.06 -7.38
C SER A 52 -11.12 -40.68 -7.40
N ALA A 53 -11.43 -41.47 -6.38
CA ALA A 53 -12.78 -41.97 -6.15
C ALA A 53 -13.77 -40.84 -5.79
N LYS A 54 -13.26 -39.71 -5.30
CA LYS A 54 -14.04 -38.50 -4.94
C LYS A 54 -14.25 -37.54 -6.12
N ALA A 55 -13.70 -37.81 -7.29
CA ALA A 55 -13.94 -37.01 -8.49
C ALA A 55 -15.26 -37.41 -9.17
N ALA A 56 -16.01 -36.41 -9.62
CA ALA A 56 -17.20 -36.58 -10.45
C ALA A 56 -16.77 -36.69 -11.93
N VAL A 57 -16.57 -37.92 -12.42
CA VAL A 57 -16.10 -38.20 -13.79
C VAL A 57 -17.22 -38.86 -14.59
N TYR A 58 -17.88 -38.07 -15.44
CA TYR A 58 -18.98 -38.50 -16.32
C TYR A 58 -18.76 -38.02 -17.76
N PRO A 59 -17.69 -38.47 -18.45
CA PRO A 59 -17.35 -38.02 -19.79
C PRO A 59 -18.22 -38.70 -20.87
N ASP A 60 -18.46 -37.99 -21.97
CA ASP A 60 -18.91 -38.61 -23.22
C ASP A 60 -17.75 -39.38 -23.86
N HIS A 61 -16.55 -38.77 -23.82
CA HIS A 61 -15.27 -39.39 -24.19
C HIS A 61 -14.16 -38.88 -23.26
N LEU A 62 -13.30 -39.78 -22.77
CA LEU A 62 -12.13 -39.41 -21.97
C LEU A 62 -10.90 -40.18 -22.45
N VAL A 63 -9.88 -39.43 -22.86
CA VAL A 63 -8.53 -39.98 -23.04
C VAL A 63 -7.62 -39.29 -22.04
N LEU A 64 -7.11 -40.06 -21.07
CA LEU A 64 -6.15 -39.60 -20.07
C LEU A 64 -4.78 -40.17 -20.42
N GLY A 65 -3.87 -39.34 -20.92
CA GLY A 65 -2.50 -39.76 -21.27
C GLY A 65 -1.70 -40.20 -20.05
N ALA A 66 -0.62 -40.96 -20.27
CA ALA A 66 0.21 -41.54 -19.21
C ALA A 66 0.71 -40.49 -18.20
N ASP A 67 0.97 -40.90 -16.96
CA ASP A 67 1.46 -40.03 -15.87
C ASP A 67 0.53 -38.86 -15.49
N SER A 68 -0.75 -38.91 -15.89
CA SER A 68 -1.72 -37.85 -15.60
C SER A 68 -2.61 -38.17 -14.40
N TYR A 69 -3.21 -37.16 -13.78
CA TYR A 69 -4.18 -37.40 -12.72
C TYR A 69 -5.41 -36.48 -12.71
N ILE A 70 -6.49 -37.02 -12.15
CA ILE A 70 -7.72 -36.32 -11.77
C ILE A 70 -7.88 -36.42 -10.25
N ALA A 71 -7.74 -35.29 -9.56
CA ALA A 71 -7.79 -35.21 -8.11
C ALA A 71 -9.23 -35.15 -7.56
N GLY A 72 -9.36 -35.23 -6.23
CA GLY A 72 -10.61 -35.26 -5.50
C GLY A 72 -11.49 -34.04 -5.76
N TYR A 73 -12.79 -34.28 -5.89
CA TYR A 73 -13.82 -33.29 -6.18
C TYR A 73 -13.64 -32.51 -7.48
N ALA A 74 -12.74 -32.92 -8.37
CA ALA A 74 -12.77 -32.45 -9.74
C ALA A 74 -14.08 -32.91 -10.43
N TYR A 75 -14.61 -32.08 -11.32
CA TYR A 75 -15.83 -32.36 -12.09
C TYR A 75 -15.50 -32.38 -13.58
N VAL A 76 -15.61 -33.55 -14.22
CA VAL A 76 -15.22 -33.79 -15.61
C VAL A 76 -16.40 -34.36 -16.40
N THR A 77 -16.83 -33.66 -17.46
CA THR A 77 -17.94 -34.07 -18.36
C THR A 77 -17.68 -33.65 -19.80
N GLY A 78 -18.25 -34.34 -20.80
CA GLY A 78 -18.04 -34.01 -22.22
C GLY A 78 -16.89 -34.80 -22.84
N ASP A 79 -16.26 -34.25 -23.89
CA ASP A 79 -15.09 -34.84 -24.57
C ASP A 79 -13.81 -34.18 -24.03
N LEU A 80 -13.05 -34.92 -23.22
CA LEU A 80 -11.75 -34.51 -22.71
C LEU A 80 -10.66 -35.44 -23.24
N ARG A 81 -9.66 -34.86 -23.89
CA ARG A 81 -8.45 -35.58 -24.33
C ARG A 81 -7.22 -34.89 -23.78
N THR A 82 -6.38 -35.63 -23.07
CA THR A 82 -5.11 -35.12 -22.55
C THR A 82 -3.93 -35.83 -23.21
N GLY A 83 -2.83 -35.11 -23.40
CA GLY A 83 -1.51 -35.71 -23.56
C GLY A 83 -1.03 -36.36 -22.26
N ALA A 84 0.25 -36.72 -22.23
CA ALA A 84 0.90 -37.28 -21.05
C ALA A 84 1.22 -36.20 -20.01
N ASP A 85 1.31 -36.61 -18.75
CA ASP A 85 1.76 -35.81 -17.62
C ASP A 85 0.89 -34.54 -17.39
N CYS A 86 -0.44 -34.72 -17.40
CA CYS A 86 -1.40 -33.64 -17.15
C CYS A 86 -1.99 -33.73 -15.75
N THR A 87 -2.16 -32.59 -15.06
CA THR A 87 -2.82 -32.54 -13.75
C THR A 87 -4.15 -31.80 -13.80
N ILE A 88 -5.17 -32.40 -13.17
CA ILE A 88 -6.43 -31.76 -12.83
C ILE A 88 -6.54 -31.77 -11.29
N ASN A 89 -6.22 -30.64 -10.66
CA ASN A 89 -6.17 -30.51 -9.20
C ASN A 89 -7.57 -30.41 -8.55
N PRO A 90 -7.64 -30.52 -7.20
CA PRO A 90 -8.91 -30.57 -6.50
C PRO A 90 -9.85 -29.42 -6.86
N TYR A 91 -11.15 -29.73 -6.93
CA TYR A 91 -12.22 -28.79 -7.24
C TYR A 91 -12.17 -28.15 -8.64
N ALA A 92 -11.26 -28.58 -9.53
CA ALA A 92 -11.27 -28.11 -10.91
C ALA A 92 -12.48 -28.66 -11.68
N THR A 93 -13.07 -27.84 -12.55
CA THR A 93 -14.21 -28.19 -13.40
C THR A 93 -13.77 -28.15 -14.86
N VAL A 94 -13.90 -29.26 -15.58
CA VAL A 94 -13.58 -29.38 -17.01
C VAL A 94 -14.80 -29.92 -17.73
N ARG A 95 -15.40 -29.11 -18.59
CA ARG A 95 -16.67 -29.45 -19.22
C ARG A 95 -16.73 -29.05 -20.70
N GLY A 96 -17.42 -29.84 -21.51
CA GLY A 96 -17.58 -29.59 -22.95
C GLY A 96 -16.48 -30.28 -23.76
N THR A 97 -16.07 -29.67 -24.87
CA THR A 97 -15.00 -30.23 -25.72
C THR A 97 -13.66 -29.57 -25.35
N VAL A 98 -12.72 -30.33 -24.80
CA VAL A 98 -11.42 -29.82 -24.33
C VAL A 98 -10.29 -30.76 -24.75
N THR A 99 -9.26 -30.22 -25.39
CA THR A 99 -8.02 -30.94 -25.72
C THR A 99 -6.83 -30.30 -25.01
N LEU A 100 -6.03 -31.10 -24.33
CA LEU A 100 -4.78 -30.70 -23.68
C LEU A 100 -3.60 -31.40 -24.37
N GLY A 101 -2.50 -30.69 -24.55
CA GLY A 101 -1.20 -31.26 -24.87
C GLY A 101 -0.62 -32.06 -23.71
N ASN A 102 0.70 -32.22 -23.71
CA ASN A 102 1.47 -32.86 -22.66
C ASN A 102 1.89 -31.84 -21.58
N ALA A 103 2.19 -32.31 -20.37
CA ALA A 103 2.74 -31.50 -19.28
C ALA A 103 1.85 -30.32 -18.83
N VAL A 104 0.53 -30.39 -19.01
CA VAL A 104 -0.40 -29.31 -18.63
C VAL A 104 -0.73 -29.37 -17.13
N ARG A 105 -0.58 -28.24 -16.43
CA ARG A 105 -0.85 -28.13 -14.99
C ARG A 105 -2.07 -27.27 -14.71
N ILE A 106 -3.15 -27.87 -14.24
CA ILE A 106 -4.37 -27.15 -13.89
C ILE A 106 -4.44 -26.97 -12.37
N GLY A 107 -4.41 -25.71 -11.93
CA GLY A 107 -4.55 -25.32 -10.53
C GLY A 107 -5.93 -25.62 -9.96
N ALA A 108 -6.02 -25.71 -8.63
CA ALA A 108 -7.26 -26.00 -7.93
C ALA A 108 -8.35 -24.95 -8.23
N HIS A 109 -9.62 -25.35 -8.16
CA HIS A 109 -10.78 -24.48 -8.41
C HIS A 109 -10.86 -23.82 -9.81
N THR A 110 -10.08 -24.29 -10.79
CA THR A 110 -10.11 -23.78 -12.17
C THR A 110 -11.34 -24.31 -12.92
N SER A 111 -11.99 -23.45 -13.73
CA SER A 111 -13.10 -23.83 -14.61
C SER A 111 -12.72 -23.71 -16.08
N ILE A 112 -12.71 -24.82 -16.81
CA ILE A 112 -12.47 -24.90 -18.26
C ILE A 112 -13.78 -25.31 -18.92
N LEU A 113 -14.41 -24.39 -19.65
CA LEU A 113 -15.77 -24.54 -20.15
C LEU A 113 -15.80 -24.49 -21.69
N GLY A 114 -15.58 -25.64 -22.33
CA GLY A 114 -15.62 -25.84 -23.79
C GLY A 114 -17.02 -25.91 -24.40
N PHE A 115 -17.97 -25.20 -23.78
CA PHE A 115 -19.32 -24.98 -24.27
C PHE A 115 -19.87 -23.66 -23.70
N ASN A 116 -20.91 -23.11 -24.31
CA ASN A 116 -21.58 -21.90 -23.85
C ASN A 116 -23.08 -21.92 -24.19
N HIS A 117 -23.85 -21.02 -23.58
CA HIS A 117 -25.21 -20.73 -24.01
C HIS A 117 -25.19 -19.59 -25.01
N SER A 118 -26.09 -19.66 -26.01
CA SER A 118 -26.38 -18.50 -26.85
C SER A 118 -26.95 -17.35 -26.00
N THR A 119 -26.69 -16.12 -26.44
CA THR A 119 -27.19 -14.87 -25.85
C THR A 119 -28.15 -14.12 -26.78
N ALA A 120 -28.67 -14.79 -27.81
CA ALA A 120 -29.61 -14.22 -28.76
C ALA A 120 -30.86 -13.67 -28.03
N PRO A 121 -31.35 -12.48 -28.40
CA PRO A 121 -32.46 -11.84 -27.69
C PRO A 121 -33.84 -12.41 -28.06
N ASP A 122 -33.93 -13.31 -29.04
CA ASP A 122 -35.19 -13.80 -29.61
C ASP A 122 -35.94 -14.80 -28.72
N ARG A 123 -35.26 -15.40 -27.72
CA ARG A 123 -35.87 -16.34 -26.78
C ARG A 123 -35.15 -16.37 -25.42
N PRO A 124 -35.83 -16.78 -24.32
CA PRO A 124 -35.19 -16.92 -23.01
C PRO A 124 -34.01 -17.90 -23.02
N VAL A 125 -32.94 -17.58 -22.27
CA VAL A 125 -31.66 -18.33 -22.24
C VAL A 125 -31.85 -19.84 -22.02
N HIS A 126 -32.77 -20.27 -21.14
CA HIS A 126 -33.01 -21.69 -20.86
C HIS A 126 -33.57 -22.50 -22.05
N ARG A 127 -34.06 -21.83 -23.11
CA ARG A 127 -34.54 -22.45 -24.35
C ARG A 127 -33.57 -22.26 -25.52
N GLN A 128 -32.43 -21.64 -25.28
CA GLN A 128 -31.40 -21.43 -26.30
C GLN A 128 -30.53 -22.68 -26.41
N ALA A 129 -30.07 -22.96 -27.64
CA ALA A 129 -29.15 -24.05 -27.88
C ALA A 129 -27.81 -23.80 -27.17
N ILE A 130 -27.16 -24.89 -26.75
CA ILE A 130 -25.78 -24.87 -26.31
C ILE A 130 -24.89 -24.79 -27.55
N THR A 131 -23.86 -23.95 -27.51
CA THR A 131 -22.78 -23.90 -28.49
C THR A 131 -21.54 -24.58 -27.92
N SER A 132 -20.75 -25.27 -28.74
CA SER A 132 -19.44 -25.78 -28.36
C SER A 132 -18.47 -25.51 -29.50
N ARG A 133 -17.61 -24.52 -29.30
CA ARG A 133 -16.47 -24.26 -30.18
C ARG A 133 -15.25 -25.08 -29.75
N GLY A 134 -15.22 -25.50 -28.48
CA GLY A 134 -14.15 -26.28 -27.87
C GLY A 134 -12.99 -25.41 -27.38
N ILE A 135 -12.13 -25.99 -26.56
CA ILE A 135 -10.92 -25.36 -26.03
C ILE A 135 -9.72 -26.24 -26.39
N THR A 136 -8.65 -25.62 -26.88
CA THR A 136 -7.38 -26.29 -27.18
C THR A 136 -6.28 -25.68 -26.32
N ILE A 137 -5.56 -26.51 -25.57
CA ILE A 137 -4.44 -26.12 -24.72
C ILE A 137 -3.20 -26.88 -25.19
N GLY A 138 -2.12 -26.16 -25.52
CA GLY A 138 -0.86 -26.71 -26.00
C GLY A 138 -0.04 -27.46 -24.93
N ASP A 139 1.21 -27.77 -25.28
CA ASP A 139 2.16 -28.47 -24.40
C ASP A 139 2.75 -27.53 -23.32
N ASP A 140 3.10 -28.07 -22.15
CA ASP A 140 3.80 -27.37 -21.05
C ASP A 140 3.12 -26.05 -20.59
N VAL A 141 1.78 -26.08 -20.54
CA VAL A 141 0.98 -24.93 -20.08
C VAL A 141 0.74 -25.01 -18.58
N TRP A 142 0.99 -23.90 -17.87
CA TRP A 142 0.63 -23.77 -16.46
C TRP A 142 -0.60 -22.87 -16.29
N ILE A 143 -1.67 -23.43 -15.74
CA ILE A 143 -2.92 -22.73 -15.41
C ILE A 143 -2.99 -22.60 -13.89
N GLY A 144 -2.90 -21.36 -13.39
CA GLY A 144 -3.00 -21.06 -11.97
C GLY A 144 -4.37 -21.40 -11.37
N SER A 145 -4.47 -21.41 -10.04
CA SER A 145 -5.74 -21.68 -9.34
C SER A 145 -6.80 -20.61 -9.62
N HIS A 146 -8.08 -20.98 -9.51
CA HIS A 146 -9.23 -20.10 -9.72
C HIS A 146 -9.29 -19.43 -11.11
N VAL A 147 -8.71 -20.04 -12.15
CA VAL A 147 -8.83 -19.53 -13.53
C VAL A 147 -10.16 -19.94 -14.15
N VAL A 148 -10.70 -19.12 -15.05
CA VAL A 148 -11.83 -19.46 -15.92
C VAL A 148 -11.39 -19.36 -17.38
N ILE A 149 -11.57 -20.43 -18.17
CA ILE A 149 -11.29 -20.45 -19.62
C ILE A 149 -12.62 -20.65 -20.35
N LEU A 150 -12.98 -19.71 -21.23
CA LEU A 150 -14.24 -19.73 -21.96
C LEU A 150 -14.14 -20.49 -23.29
N ASP A 151 -15.29 -20.99 -23.76
CA ASP A 151 -15.45 -21.74 -25.00
C ASP A 151 -14.84 -21.01 -26.20
N GLY A 152 -14.14 -21.75 -27.07
CA GLY A 152 -13.50 -21.26 -28.30
C GLY A 152 -12.12 -20.65 -28.13
N VAL A 153 -11.48 -20.80 -26.97
CA VAL A 153 -10.12 -20.31 -26.70
C VAL A 153 -9.07 -21.36 -27.08
N THR A 154 -8.02 -20.92 -27.77
CA THR A 154 -6.77 -21.65 -27.96
C THR A 154 -5.65 -21.06 -27.10
N ILE A 155 -4.97 -21.90 -26.32
CA ILE A 155 -3.80 -21.54 -25.52
C ILE A 155 -2.58 -22.24 -26.13
N GLY A 156 -1.61 -21.46 -26.61
CA GLY A 156 -0.39 -21.99 -27.22
C GLY A 156 0.59 -22.59 -26.21
N ASP A 157 1.55 -23.36 -26.72
CA ASP A 157 2.55 -24.09 -25.93
C ASP A 157 3.33 -23.18 -24.98
N HIS A 158 3.73 -23.71 -23.83
CA HIS A 158 4.53 -23.04 -22.81
C HIS A 158 3.87 -21.81 -22.16
N ALA A 159 2.59 -21.52 -22.45
CA ALA A 159 1.89 -20.39 -21.86
C ALA A 159 1.70 -20.53 -20.33
N VAL A 160 1.59 -19.40 -19.64
CA VAL A 160 1.24 -19.35 -18.21
C VAL A 160 0.02 -18.47 -18.01
N ILE A 161 -1.01 -19.03 -17.41
CA ILE A 161 -2.23 -18.33 -17.05
C ILE A 161 -2.19 -18.04 -15.54
N GLY A 162 -2.07 -16.77 -15.18
CA GLY A 162 -2.02 -16.33 -13.78
C GLY A 162 -3.30 -16.69 -13.02
N ALA A 163 -3.17 -16.95 -11.72
CA ALA A 163 -4.29 -17.28 -10.85
C ALA A 163 -5.41 -16.23 -10.90
N GLY A 164 -6.66 -16.67 -10.80
CA GLY A 164 -7.84 -15.78 -10.83
C GLY A 164 -8.18 -15.19 -12.21
N ALA A 165 -7.47 -15.55 -13.28
CA ALA A 165 -7.69 -14.98 -14.60
C ALA A 165 -8.97 -15.51 -15.28
N VAL A 166 -9.60 -14.67 -16.11
CA VAL A 166 -10.72 -15.06 -16.99
C VAL A 166 -10.29 -14.93 -18.44
N VAL A 167 -9.97 -16.06 -19.07
CA VAL A 167 -9.45 -16.13 -20.44
C VAL A 167 -10.62 -16.17 -21.42
N THR A 168 -10.78 -15.06 -22.17
CA THR A 168 -11.87 -14.86 -23.13
C THR A 168 -11.41 -14.82 -24.59
N LYS A 169 -10.10 -14.90 -24.83
CA LYS A 169 -9.45 -14.84 -26.14
C LYS A 169 -8.23 -15.76 -26.16
N ASP A 170 -7.78 -16.12 -27.37
CA ASP A 170 -6.59 -16.94 -27.57
C ASP A 170 -5.34 -16.35 -26.90
N VAL A 171 -4.49 -17.26 -26.43
CA VAL A 171 -3.22 -16.94 -25.76
C VAL A 171 -2.09 -17.50 -26.61
N ALA A 172 -1.15 -16.64 -27.00
CA ALA A 172 -0.01 -17.05 -27.81
C ALA A 172 0.93 -18.00 -27.04
N ALA A 173 1.67 -18.84 -27.77
CA ALA A 173 2.72 -19.67 -27.19
C ALA A 173 3.74 -18.81 -26.43
N TRP A 174 4.26 -19.34 -25.32
CA TRP A 174 5.14 -18.66 -24.36
C TRP A 174 4.54 -17.41 -23.71
N ALA A 175 3.28 -17.04 -23.96
CA ALA A 175 2.71 -15.86 -23.31
C ALA A 175 2.36 -16.15 -21.85
N MET A 176 2.65 -15.19 -20.99
CA MET A 176 2.11 -15.12 -19.64
C MET A 176 0.97 -14.11 -19.63
N VAL A 177 -0.23 -14.52 -19.22
CA VAL A 177 -1.43 -13.66 -19.16
C VAL A 177 -2.04 -13.69 -17.77
N GLY A 178 -2.81 -12.66 -17.41
CA GLY A 178 -3.57 -12.64 -16.15
C GLY A 178 -4.68 -11.59 -16.14
N GLY A 179 -5.55 -11.63 -15.13
CA GLY A 179 -6.67 -10.69 -14.94
C GLY A 179 -8.01 -11.15 -15.50
N ASN A 180 -9.06 -10.35 -15.28
CA ASN A 180 -10.42 -10.58 -15.75
C ASN A 180 -10.93 -9.34 -16.51
N PRO A 181 -11.03 -9.38 -17.86
CA PRO A 181 -10.57 -10.44 -18.75
C PRO A 181 -9.03 -10.52 -18.83
N ALA A 182 -8.49 -11.69 -19.15
CA ALA A 182 -7.05 -11.93 -19.20
C ALA A 182 -6.37 -11.04 -20.25
N ARG A 183 -5.18 -10.54 -19.91
CA ARG A 183 -4.32 -9.71 -20.77
C ARG A 183 -2.87 -10.21 -20.75
N PRO A 184 -2.12 -10.09 -21.85
CA PRO A 184 -0.68 -10.36 -21.86
C PRO A 184 0.08 -9.55 -20.82
N ILE A 185 0.89 -10.23 -20.02
CA ILE A 185 1.80 -9.66 -19.02
C ILE A 185 3.22 -9.61 -19.63
N ARG A 186 3.73 -10.76 -20.10
CA ARG A 186 5.05 -10.88 -20.73
C ARG A 186 5.21 -12.18 -21.50
N ASP A 187 6.31 -12.33 -22.23
CA ASP A 187 6.77 -13.62 -22.76
C ASP A 187 7.55 -14.38 -21.65
N ARG A 188 7.27 -15.67 -21.49
CA ARG A 188 7.86 -16.58 -20.49
C ARG A 188 9.36 -16.76 -20.70
N ARG A 189 9.84 -16.71 -21.95
CA ARG A 189 11.26 -16.85 -22.31
C ARG A 189 12.09 -15.63 -21.95
N THR A 190 11.45 -14.48 -21.75
CA THR A 190 12.16 -13.29 -21.26
C THR A 190 12.61 -13.57 -19.82
N PRO A 191 13.92 -13.55 -19.52
CA PRO A 191 14.41 -13.76 -18.17
C PRO A 191 13.79 -12.73 -17.23
N ALA A 192 13.37 -13.16 -16.05
CA ALA A 192 13.03 -12.23 -14.99
C ALA A 192 14.28 -11.38 -14.68
N GLY A 193 14.25 -10.10 -15.05
CA GLY A 193 15.37 -9.16 -14.84
C GLY A 193 16.23 -8.78 -16.05
N SER A 194 15.89 -9.14 -17.30
CA SER A 194 16.59 -8.60 -18.48
C SER A 194 15.93 -7.33 -19.04
N PRO A 195 16.69 -6.24 -19.30
CA PRO A 195 16.14 -5.00 -19.85
C PRO A 195 15.58 -5.26 -21.25
N ARG A 196 14.30 -4.92 -21.45
CA ARG A 196 13.69 -5.01 -22.79
C ARG A 196 14.40 -4.03 -23.72
N GLN A 197 15.07 -4.57 -24.74
CA GLN A 197 15.41 -3.81 -25.94
C GLN A 197 14.11 -3.29 -26.56
N ALA A 198 14.04 -1.98 -26.78
CA ALA A 198 12.95 -1.34 -27.48
C ALA A 198 12.87 -1.90 -28.91
N ALA A 199 11.70 -2.42 -29.28
CA ALA A 199 11.43 -2.78 -30.66
C ALA A 199 11.47 -1.52 -31.54
N PRO A 200 12.02 -1.60 -32.77
CA PRO A 200 12.04 -0.48 -33.69
C PRO A 200 10.61 -0.13 -34.11
N THR A 201 10.23 1.12 -33.90
CA THR A 201 8.98 1.69 -34.39
C THR A 201 9.02 1.77 -35.91
N ASN A 202 8.11 1.06 -36.58
CA ASN A 202 7.88 1.22 -38.02
C ASN A 202 7.08 2.52 -38.26
N PRO A 203 7.44 3.37 -39.23
CA PRO A 203 6.66 4.54 -39.59
C PRO A 203 5.69 4.20 -40.74
N ALA A 204 4.39 4.45 -40.57
CA ALA A 204 3.48 4.94 -41.62
C ALA A 204 2.02 4.83 -41.15
N GLY A 205 1.30 5.95 -41.27
CA GLY A 205 -0.14 6.02 -41.07
C GLY A 205 -0.62 7.45 -40.82
N SER A 206 -0.59 8.30 -41.85
CA SER A 206 -1.32 9.58 -41.85
C SER A 206 -2.82 9.35 -41.61
N PRO A 207 -3.52 10.36 -41.06
CA PRO A 207 -4.35 11.17 -41.97
C PRO A 207 -4.34 12.69 -41.68
N ALA A 208 -4.38 13.43 -42.80
CA ALA A 208 -5.13 14.67 -43.06
C ALA A 208 -5.19 15.80 -42.00
N ASP A 209 -4.40 16.84 -42.26
CA ASP A 209 -4.87 18.20 -42.63
C ASP A 209 -6.13 18.76 -41.93
N VAL A 210 -5.94 19.65 -40.95
CA VAL A 210 -6.78 20.87 -40.80
C VAL A 210 -5.88 22.02 -40.37
N THR A 211 -5.99 23.09 -41.14
CA THR A 211 -5.26 24.35 -41.12
C THR A 211 -5.63 25.27 -39.95
N GLY A 212 -4.72 26.20 -39.60
CA GLY A 212 -5.12 27.53 -39.13
C GLY A 212 -4.33 28.17 -37.99
N HIS A 213 -3.64 29.27 -38.34
CA HIS A 213 -3.28 30.44 -37.51
C HIS A 213 -1.95 30.50 -36.72
N ARG A 214 -0.98 31.16 -37.38
CA ARG A 214 0.03 32.14 -36.87
C ARG A 214 -0.52 33.02 -35.73
N ALA A 215 0.22 33.60 -34.77
CA ALA A 215 1.64 33.85 -34.43
C ALA A 215 1.64 34.41 -32.95
N PRO A 216 2.72 34.99 -32.33
CA PRO A 216 4.11 35.18 -32.73
C PRO A 216 5.18 34.83 -31.66
N ALA A 217 6.42 35.11 -32.07
CA ALA A 217 7.72 35.01 -31.43
C ALA A 217 7.84 35.44 -29.95
N GLY A 218 8.71 34.69 -29.26
CA GLY A 218 9.89 35.28 -28.62
C GLY A 218 9.76 35.70 -27.16
N VAL A 219 10.09 34.78 -26.26
CA VAL A 219 10.91 35.12 -25.09
C VAL A 219 11.94 34.02 -24.95
N ALA A 220 13.21 34.37 -25.15
CA ALA A 220 14.34 33.53 -24.81
C ALA A 220 14.40 33.46 -23.28
N GLU A 221 14.08 32.30 -22.70
CA GLU A 221 14.47 32.00 -21.33
C GLU A 221 15.77 31.21 -21.36
N ALA A 222 16.79 31.83 -20.77
CA ALA A 222 18.10 31.26 -20.54
C ALA A 222 17.96 29.93 -19.77
N SER A 223 18.47 28.86 -20.36
CA SER A 223 18.71 27.61 -19.64
C SER A 223 19.78 27.87 -18.58
N PRO A 224 19.52 27.67 -17.28
CA PRO A 224 20.60 27.68 -16.30
C PRO A 224 21.48 26.45 -16.52
N ALA A 225 22.77 26.61 -16.30
CA ALA A 225 23.78 25.57 -16.41
C ALA A 225 23.36 24.34 -15.58
N VAL A 226 23.24 23.18 -16.23
CA VAL A 226 22.82 21.94 -15.57
C VAL A 226 24.03 21.33 -14.87
N GLY A 227 24.19 21.66 -13.58
CA GLY A 227 24.91 20.79 -12.65
C GLY A 227 24.16 19.46 -12.49
N SER A 228 24.87 18.39 -12.15
CA SER A 228 24.23 17.09 -11.87
C SER A 228 23.24 17.20 -10.70
N LEU A 229 22.17 16.40 -10.68
CA LEU A 229 21.22 16.35 -9.55
C LEU A 229 21.93 16.18 -8.19
N ALA A 230 23.00 15.39 -8.17
CA ALA A 230 23.83 15.17 -6.99
C ALA A 230 24.51 16.46 -6.48
N GLU A 231 24.95 17.33 -7.38
CA GLU A 231 25.52 18.63 -7.03
C GLU A 231 24.45 19.60 -6.52
N ALA A 232 23.29 19.62 -7.16
CA ALA A 232 22.14 20.42 -6.70
C ALA A 232 21.71 20.03 -5.28
N LEU A 233 21.66 18.73 -4.96
CA LEU A 233 21.34 18.24 -3.62
C LEU A 233 22.36 18.67 -2.57
N ARG A 234 23.66 18.52 -2.87
CA ARG A 234 24.73 18.94 -1.94
C ARG A 234 24.72 20.44 -1.71
N SER A 235 24.56 21.22 -2.79
CA SER A 235 24.49 22.67 -2.72
C SER A 235 23.29 23.11 -1.87
N PHE A 236 22.10 22.59 -2.17
CA PHE A 236 20.90 22.85 -1.38
C PHE A 236 21.10 22.51 0.10
N ALA A 237 21.63 21.32 0.40
CA ALA A 237 21.83 20.91 1.80
C ALA A 237 22.88 21.75 2.52
N ALA A 238 23.90 22.27 1.82
CA ALA A 238 24.86 23.20 2.41
C ALA A 238 24.18 24.55 2.72
N THR A 239 23.48 25.13 1.74
CA THR A 239 22.73 26.39 1.90
C THR A 239 21.69 26.31 3.00
N ALA A 240 20.90 25.23 3.05
CA ALA A 240 19.88 25.06 4.07
C ALA A 240 20.48 25.02 5.49
N ARG A 241 21.62 24.34 5.68
CA ARG A 241 22.32 24.32 6.96
C ARG A 241 22.89 25.68 7.36
N GLU A 242 23.54 26.36 6.42
CA GLU A 242 24.12 27.68 6.64
C GLU A 242 23.05 28.69 7.10
N GLN A 243 21.85 28.61 6.52
CA GLN A 243 20.75 29.55 6.78
C GLN A 243 19.81 29.11 7.93
N ALA A 244 19.98 27.91 8.49
CA ALA A 244 19.01 27.34 9.43
C ALA A 244 18.88 28.17 10.73
N ALA A 245 19.99 28.66 11.29
CA ALA A 245 19.97 29.45 12.51
C ALA A 245 19.21 30.79 12.33
N ASP A 246 19.48 31.48 11.22
CA ASP A 246 18.82 32.75 10.88
C ASP A 246 17.32 32.55 10.59
N LEU A 247 16.97 31.46 9.91
CA LEU A 247 15.58 31.07 9.66
C LEU A 247 14.83 30.84 10.98
N LEU A 248 15.41 30.08 11.92
CA LEU A 248 14.81 29.83 13.23
C LEU A 248 14.66 31.12 14.04
N ALA A 249 15.67 31.99 14.01
CA ALA A 249 15.63 33.29 14.68
C ALA A 249 14.57 34.23 14.10
N ARG A 250 14.38 34.23 12.77
CA ARG A 250 13.32 34.98 12.09
C ARG A 250 11.93 34.54 12.56
N CYS A 251 11.74 33.27 12.89
CA CYS A 251 10.47 32.69 13.33
C CYS A 251 10.29 32.70 14.85
N TRP A 252 11.10 33.46 15.58
CA TRP A 252 10.96 33.69 17.01
C TRP A 252 10.38 35.08 17.28
N ASP A 253 9.27 35.12 18.02
CA ASP A 253 8.68 36.34 18.55
C ASP A 253 9.10 36.51 20.02
N PRO A 254 10.04 37.42 20.35
CA PRO A 254 10.48 37.64 21.73
C PRO A 254 9.42 38.34 22.59
N GLU A 255 8.45 39.04 21.98
CA GLU A 255 7.41 39.79 22.68
C GLU A 255 6.18 38.93 23.00
N ALA A 256 6.11 37.71 22.45
CA ALA A 256 5.04 36.78 22.72
C ALA A 256 4.95 36.43 24.23
N PRO A 257 3.72 36.30 24.80
CA PRO A 257 3.52 35.99 26.22
C PRO A 257 4.25 34.71 26.65
N GLY A 258 4.93 34.75 27.80
CA GLY A 258 5.66 33.60 28.35
C GLY A 258 7.14 33.52 27.99
N GLY A 259 7.79 34.68 27.73
CA GLY A 259 9.24 34.76 27.51
C GLY A 259 9.66 34.34 26.09
N GLY A 260 8.91 34.82 25.10
CA GLY A 260 9.11 34.58 23.66
C GLY A 260 8.61 33.23 23.17
N ARG A 261 8.15 33.15 21.90
CA ARG A 261 7.57 31.94 21.30
C ARG A 261 7.89 31.83 19.81
N TYR A 262 7.82 30.61 19.28
CA TYR A 262 7.88 30.38 17.84
C TYR A 262 6.56 30.70 17.16
N VAL A 263 6.67 31.33 16.00
CA VAL A 263 5.61 31.60 15.03
C VAL A 263 5.97 30.92 13.72
N ASP A 264 4.99 30.59 12.87
CA ASP A 264 5.30 29.94 11.59
C ASP A 264 6.17 30.85 10.69
N HIS A 265 5.80 32.12 10.61
CA HIS A 265 6.55 33.18 9.94
C HIS A 265 6.29 34.51 10.66
N PRO A 266 7.12 35.55 10.43
CA PRO A 266 6.90 36.88 11.00
C PRO A 266 5.48 37.38 10.77
N GLY A 267 4.84 37.87 11.83
CA GLY A 267 3.46 38.36 11.83
C GLY A 267 2.38 37.28 11.98
N ALA A 268 2.74 35.99 11.99
CA ALA A 268 1.82 34.92 12.37
C ALA A 268 1.65 34.83 13.89
N ALA A 269 0.55 34.23 14.34
CA ALA A 269 0.35 33.95 15.76
C ALA A 269 1.23 32.78 16.24
N PRO A 270 1.69 32.80 17.51
CA PRO A 270 2.40 31.67 18.09
C PRO A 270 1.52 30.41 18.16
N THR A 271 2.10 29.25 17.87
CA THR A 271 1.40 27.95 17.96
C THR A 271 2.31 26.89 18.57
N ILE A 272 1.72 25.85 19.18
CA ILE A 272 2.48 24.68 19.64
C ILE A 272 3.21 24.02 18.47
N ARG A 273 2.54 23.94 17.32
CA ARG A 273 3.14 23.37 16.10
C ARG A 273 4.41 24.11 15.68
N ALA A 274 4.39 25.44 15.61
CA ALA A 274 5.57 26.21 15.22
C ALA A 274 6.78 25.92 16.14
N HIS A 275 6.54 25.72 17.43
CA HIS A 275 7.61 25.32 18.37
C HIS A 275 8.16 23.92 18.05
N CYS A 276 7.30 22.96 17.73
CA CYS A 276 7.72 21.61 17.34
C CYS A 276 8.49 21.62 16.02
N ASP A 277 7.96 22.31 14.99
CA ASP A 277 8.60 22.42 13.67
C ASP A 277 9.99 23.07 13.78
N ALA A 278 10.17 24.07 14.67
CA ALA A 278 11.48 24.66 14.96
C ALA A 278 12.48 23.63 15.54
N VAL A 279 12.04 22.81 16.50
CA VAL A 279 12.86 21.73 17.09
C VAL A 279 13.26 20.72 16.02
N GLU A 280 12.33 20.30 15.16
CA GLU A 280 12.60 19.33 14.09
C GLU A 280 13.56 19.89 13.03
N ILE A 281 13.41 21.16 12.63
CA ILE A 281 14.31 21.82 11.67
C ILE A 281 15.73 21.95 12.24
N ALA A 282 15.87 22.36 13.51
CA ALA A 282 17.17 22.43 14.17
C ALA A 282 17.83 21.05 14.27
N ASP A 283 17.07 20.02 14.63
CA ASP A 283 17.56 18.65 14.67
C ASP A 283 18.07 18.18 13.30
N LEU A 284 17.29 18.44 12.24
CA LEU A 284 17.60 18.07 10.87
C LEU A 284 18.87 18.75 10.34
N LEU A 285 18.95 20.06 10.47
CA LEU A 285 19.96 20.87 9.78
C LEU A 285 21.18 21.17 10.67
N LEU A 286 20.97 21.32 11.97
CA LEU A 286 22.02 21.70 12.93
C LEU A 286 22.46 20.54 13.82
N ARG A 287 21.66 19.46 13.93
CA ARG A 287 21.84 18.36 14.90
C ARG A 287 21.90 18.87 16.34
N ASP A 288 21.11 19.90 16.61
CA ASP A 288 21.01 20.58 17.89
C ASP A 288 19.58 21.09 18.08
N VAL A 289 19.31 21.79 19.18
CA VAL A 289 18.05 22.49 19.43
C VAL A 289 18.11 23.94 18.95
N PRO A 290 16.96 24.60 18.72
CA PRO A 290 16.94 26.03 18.44
C PRO A 290 17.60 26.85 19.56
N ALA A 291 18.48 27.79 19.21
CA ALA A 291 19.32 28.50 20.18
C ALA A 291 18.58 29.47 21.10
N GLN A 292 17.31 29.78 20.81
CA GLN A 292 16.51 30.75 21.55
C GLN A 292 16.16 30.27 22.96
N LEU A 293 16.17 28.95 23.19
CA LEU A 293 15.95 28.32 24.49
C LEU A 293 16.93 27.16 24.67
N SER A 294 17.25 26.84 25.91
CA SER A 294 17.97 25.59 26.20
C SER A 294 17.09 24.37 25.89
N ALA A 295 17.71 23.21 25.66
CA ALA A 295 16.98 21.95 25.45
C ALA A 295 16.02 21.63 26.61
N ALA A 296 16.41 21.96 27.84
CA ALA A 296 15.57 21.78 29.03
C ALA A 296 14.32 22.68 29.00
N GLU A 297 14.46 23.96 28.62
CA GLU A 297 13.34 24.90 28.50
C GLU A 297 12.40 24.52 27.36
N HIS A 298 12.93 24.04 26.23
CA HIS A 298 12.13 23.47 25.14
C HIS A 298 11.26 22.32 25.66
N ALA A 299 11.88 21.35 26.34
CA ALA A 299 11.20 20.19 26.90
C ALA A 299 10.16 20.58 27.97
N GLU A 300 10.51 21.47 28.88
CA GLU A 300 9.63 21.93 29.96
C GLU A 300 8.38 22.60 29.41
N ARG A 301 8.52 23.52 28.44
CA ARG A 301 7.39 24.21 27.84
C ARG A 301 6.41 23.26 27.13
N LEU A 302 6.93 22.33 26.34
CA LEU A 302 6.12 21.34 25.63
C LEU A 302 5.41 20.36 26.59
N ARG A 303 6.10 19.94 27.66
CA ARG A 303 5.52 19.07 28.69
C ARG A 303 4.46 19.79 29.53
N ALA A 304 4.72 21.04 29.92
CA ALA A 304 3.79 21.85 30.70
C ALA A 304 2.49 22.18 29.94
N ALA A 305 2.51 22.14 28.61
CA ALA A 305 1.32 22.32 27.79
C ALA A 305 0.38 21.09 27.79
N GLN A 306 0.83 19.93 28.29
CA GLN A 306 0.01 18.73 28.36
C GLN A 306 -0.97 18.79 29.53
N GLN A 307 -2.26 18.57 29.27
CA GLN A 307 -3.28 18.50 30.31
C GLN A 307 -3.22 17.15 31.04
N PRO A 308 -3.14 17.12 32.38
CA PRO A 308 -3.04 15.87 33.14
C PRO A 308 -4.22 14.90 32.95
N ASP A 309 -5.45 15.45 32.85
CA ASP A 309 -6.68 14.66 32.83
C ASP A 309 -6.89 13.90 31.51
N THR A 310 -6.46 14.50 30.39
CA THR A 310 -6.60 13.91 29.04
C THR A 310 -5.29 13.36 28.50
N GLY A 311 -4.16 13.88 28.97
CA GLY A 311 -2.86 13.64 28.35
C GLY A 311 -2.70 14.28 26.96
N LEU A 312 -3.63 15.15 26.55
CA LEU A 312 -3.55 15.86 25.28
C LEU A 312 -2.92 17.25 25.46
N VAL A 313 -2.38 17.80 24.38
CA VAL A 313 -1.82 19.15 24.33
C VAL A 313 -2.76 20.04 23.50
N PRO A 314 -3.52 20.96 24.09
CA PRO A 314 -4.35 21.90 23.35
C PRO A 314 -3.50 22.91 22.57
N GLU A 315 -4.12 23.61 21.63
CA GLU A 315 -3.49 24.79 21.02
C GLU A 315 -3.47 25.98 21.98
N LEU A 316 -2.55 26.92 21.75
CA LEU A 316 -2.48 28.18 22.47
C LEU A 316 -3.67 29.09 22.15
N ASP A 317 -4.16 29.80 23.16
CA ASP A 317 -5.02 30.95 22.99
C ASP A 317 -4.18 32.13 22.47
N PRO A 318 -4.56 32.77 21.35
CA PRO A 318 -3.74 33.78 20.70
C PRO A 318 -3.61 35.09 21.48
N VAL A 319 -4.45 35.33 22.49
CA VAL A 319 -4.44 36.54 23.32
C VAL A 319 -3.62 36.32 24.58
N THR A 320 -3.87 35.20 25.28
CA THR A 320 -3.25 34.90 26.57
C THR A 320 -1.94 34.12 26.44
N GLY A 321 -1.73 33.41 25.32
CA GLY A 321 -0.60 32.51 25.12
C GLY A 321 -0.64 31.24 25.97
N LEU A 322 -1.75 30.98 26.67
CA LEU A 322 -1.96 29.78 27.48
C LEU A 322 -2.70 28.70 26.67
N PRO A 323 -2.55 27.40 26.99
CA PRO A 323 -3.30 26.34 26.33
C PRO A 323 -4.83 26.55 26.47
N ARG A 324 -5.56 26.55 25.36
CA ARG A 324 -7.01 26.72 25.35
C ARG A 324 -7.72 25.49 25.93
N PRO A 325 -8.93 25.64 26.50
CA PRO A 325 -9.72 24.50 26.94
C PRO A 325 -10.03 23.55 25.77
N LEU A 326 -9.93 22.25 26.02
CA LEU A 326 -10.37 21.22 25.07
C LEU A 326 -11.90 21.13 25.07
N PRO A 327 -12.52 20.79 23.93
CA PRO A 327 -13.95 20.51 23.89
C PRO A 327 -14.28 19.27 24.73
N ALA A 328 -15.56 19.13 25.10
CA ALA A 328 -16.03 17.95 25.80
C ALA A 328 -15.76 16.68 24.96
N PRO A 329 -15.35 15.57 25.58
CA PRO A 329 -15.12 14.33 24.88
C PRO A 329 -16.43 13.80 24.26
N ALA A 330 -16.32 13.17 23.10
CA ALA A 330 -17.39 12.42 22.48
C ALA A 330 -17.81 11.21 23.35
N PRO A 331 -18.94 10.54 23.08
CA PRO A 331 -19.41 9.39 23.89
C PRO A 331 -18.43 8.22 24.00
N ASP A 332 -17.44 8.13 23.11
CA ASP A 332 -16.35 7.15 23.13
C ASP A 332 -15.12 7.64 23.94
N GLY A 333 -15.23 8.78 24.62
CA GLY A 333 -14.19 9.35 25.49
C GLY A 333 -13.12 10.18 24.78
N LEU A 334 -13.18 10.31 23.45
CA LEU A 334 -12.18 11.05 22.67
C LEU A 334 -12.55 12.51 22.48
N VAL A 335 -11.53 13.36 22.56
CA VAL A 335 -11.62 14.78 22.22
C VAL A 335 -11.36 14.93 20.72
N ASP A 336 -12.37 15.36 19.97
CA ASP A 336 -12.28 15.59 18.52
C ASP A 336 -11.84 17.03 18.23
N ASP A 337 -10.61 17.37 18.65
CA ASP A 337 -9.99 18.67 18.39
C ASP A 337 -8.80 18.50 17.45
N GLY A 338 -8.88 19.09 16.25
CA GLY A 338 -7.88 18.86 15.20
C GLY A 338 -6.45 19.24 15.59
N ALA A 339 -6.28 20.30 16.39
CA ALA A 339 -4.96 20.72 16.86
C ALA A 339 -4.42 19.74 17.90
N ALA A 340 -5.23 19.41 18.92
CA ALA A 340 -4.82 18.45 19.96
C ALA A 340 -4.47 17.07 19.39
N LEU A 341 -5.24 16.59 18.39
CA LEU A 341 -4.96 15.35 17.69
C LEU A 341 -3.63 15.41 16.92
N TYR A 342 -3.31 16.53 16.28
CA TYR A 342 -2.02 16.71 15.59
C TYR A 342 -0.86 16.86 16.57
N HIS A 343 -1.06 17.49 17.73
CA HIS A 343 -0.03 17.67 18.75
C HIS A 343 0.43 16.36 19.39
N VAL A 344 -0.38 15.30 19.39
CA VAL A 344 0.09 13.94 19.74
C VAL A 344 1.31 13.55 18.90
N LEU A 345 1.34 13.94 17.63
CA LEU A 345 2.45 13.69 16.73
C LEU A 345 3.56 14.73 16.95
N ALA A 346 3.27 16.01 16.70
CA ALA A 346 4.28 17.06 16.69
C ALA A 346 4.99 17.21 18.04
N VAL A 347 4.25 17.24 19.15
CA VAL A 347 4.84 17.35 20.49
C VAL A 347 5.54 16.06 20.88
N GLY A 348 4.93 14.90 20.58
CA GLY A 348 5.53 13.60 20.91
C GLY A 348 6.91 13.43 20.25
N TYR A 349 7.02 13.75 18.97
CA TYR A 349 8.28 13.68 18.24
C TYR A 349 9.27 14.76 18.67
N ALA A 350 8.84 16.01 18.87
CA ALA A 350 9.73 17.05 19.40
C ALA A 350 10.31 16.67 20.77
N LEU A 351 9.50 16.09 21.67
CA LEU A 351 9.96 15.58 22.96
C LEU A 351 10.95 14.41 22.81
N ASP A 352 10.71 13.49 21.87
CA ASP A 352 11.63 12.38 21.57
C ASP A 352 13.00 12.89 21.09
N LEU A 353 13.01 13.92 20.21
CA LEU A 353 14.24 14.57 19.75
C LEU A 353 14.99 15.28 20.89
N LEU A 354 14.25 15.84 21.85
CA LEU A 354 14.79 16.45 23.07
C LEU A 354 15.23 15.40 24.12
N GLY A 355 15.11 14.10 23.83
CA GLY A 355 15.51 13.01 24.73
C GLY A 355 14.58 12.85 25.93
N THR A 356 13.31 13.24 25.80
CA THR A 356 12.30 13.16 26.85
C THR A 356 10.98 12.57 26.32
N ALA A 357 9.91 12.65 27.10
CA ALA A 357 8.60 12.12 26.73
C ALA A 357 7.47 12.97 27.34
N PHE A 358 6.24 12.73 26.88
CA PHE A 358 5.03 13.24 27.53
C PHE A 358 5.06 12.99 29.05
N LEU A 359 4.40 13.84 29.85
CA LEU A 359 4.26 13.71 31.30
C LEU A 359 3.16 12.73 31.71
N HIS A 360 2.10 12.65 30.91
CA HIS A 360 0.94 11.79 31.14
C HIS A 360 0.70 10.89 29.93
N PRO A 361 0.16 9.67 30.12
CA PRO A 361 -0.37 8.89 29.01
C PRO A 361 -1.45 9.65 28.27
N VAL A 362 -1.62 9.39 26.97
CA VAL A 362 -2.77 9.88 26.21
C VAL A 362 -3.99 9.04 26.62
N TRP A 363 -4.67 9.47 27.69
CA TRP A 363 -5.67 8.69 28.40
C TRP A 363 -6.83 8.17 27.54
N PRO A 364 -7.41 8.96 26.62
CA PRO A 364 -8.46 8.46 25.74
C PRO A 364 -8.05 7.25 24.91
N VAL A 365 -6.78 7.17 24.48
CA VAL A 365 -6.25 6.03 23.72
C VAL A 365 -5.85 4.90 24.66
N ALA A 366 -5.21 5.20 25.78
CA ALA A 366 -4.83 4.20 26.79
C ALA A 366 -6.03 3.39 27.31
N ARG A 367 -7.19 4.03 27.47
CA ARG A 367 -8.40 3.44 28.05
C ARG A 367 -9.38 2.84 27.02
N MET A 368 -9.16 3.06 25.72
CA MET A 368 -10.07 2.61 24.67
C MET A 368 -10.00 1.11 24.46
N THR A 369 -11.16 0.43 24.50
CA THR A 369 -11.24 -1.01 24.22
C THR A 369 -11.24 -1.30 22.72
N ALA A 370 -10.92 -2.55 22.35
CA ALA A 370 -11.00 -3.02 20.96
C ALA A 370 -12.40 -2.82 20.33
N GLU A 371 -13.46 -3.03 21.11
CA GLU A 371 -14.85 -2.84 20.67
C GLU A 371 -15.16 -1.36 20.41
N GLN A 372 -14.78 -0.47 21.34
CA GLN A 372 -14.96 0.98 21.18
C GLN A 372 -14.19 1.49 19.97
N LEU A 373 -12.94 1.06 19.80
CA LEU A 373 -12.11 1.42 18.65
C LEU A 373 -12.75 0.97 17.34
N THR A 374 -13.13 -0.30 17.24
CA THR A 374 -13.76 -0.85 16.02
C THR A 374 -15.05 -0.09 15.71
N ALA A 375 -15.91 0.15 16.70
CA ALA A 375 -17.14 0.92 16.52
C ALA A 375 -16.87 2.35 16.07
N ARG A 376 -15.78 2.98 16.53
CA ARG A 376 -15.36 4.31 16.08
C ARG A 376 -14.87 4.28 14.64
N LEU A 377 -14.02 3.32 14.27
CA LEU A 377 -13.51 3.15 12.90
C LEU A 377 -14.65 2.99 11.87
N GLU A 378 -15.69 2.23 12.20
CA GLU A 378 -16.88 2.07 11.33
C GLU A 378 -17.66 3.38 11.11
N ARG A 379 -17.62 4.30 12.09
CA ARG A 379 -18.34 5.60 12.01
C ARG A 379 -17.53 6.69 11.32
N LEU A 380 -16.23 6.50 11.10
CA LEU A 380 -15.41 7.51 10.44
C LEU A 380 -15.89 7.73 9.00
N PRO A 381 -15.79 8.96 8.48
CA PRO A 381 -16.35 9.34 7.18
C PRO A 381 -15.47 8.89 5.99
N TRP A 382 -15.12 7.59 5.92
CA TRP A 382 -14.19 7.04 4.93
C TRP A 382 -14.57 7.33 3.47
N ARG A 383 -15.86 7.38 3.15
CA ARG A 383 -16.32 7.56 1.77
C ARG A 383 -16.18 9.00 1.27
N GLU A 384 -16.38 9.99 2.15
CA GLU A 384 -16.51 11.39 1.77
C GLU A 384 -15.32 12.24 2.24
N LEU A 385 -14.75 11.89 3.39
CA LEU A 385 -13.66 12.60 4.07
C LEU A 385 -12.59 11.59 4.54
N ALA A 386 -12.11 10.75 3.60
CA ALA A 386 -11.10 9.73 3.90
C ALA A 386 -9.81 10.32 4.51
N TRP A 387 -9.47 11.58 4.17
CA TRP A 387 -8.37 12.29 4.82
C TRP A 387 -8.59 12.46 6.33
N HIS A 388 -9.81 12.84 6.75
CA HIS A 388 -10.14 12.99 8.16
C HIS A 388 -10.05 11.64 8.87
N ALA A 389 -10.58 10.58 8.26
CA ALA A 389 -10.50 9.24 8.83
C ALA A 389 -9.04 8.78 9.00
N GLY A 390 -8.21 8.98 7.97
CA GLY A 390 -6.78 8.68 8.03
C GLY A 390 -6.03 9.51 9.08
N SER A 391 -6.31 10.82 9.17
CA SER A 391 -5.70 11.70 10.19
C SER A 391 -6.08 11.31 11.61
N TRP A 392 -7.29 10.79 11.81
CA TRP A 392 -7.71 10.28 13.11
C TRP A 392 -6.94 9.00 13.46
N VAL A 393 -6.79 8.06 12.51
CA VAL A 393 -6.01 6.83 12.72
C VAL A 393 -4.55 7.13 13.02
N ASP A 394 -3.97 8.09 12.29
CA ASP A 394 -2.60 8.57 12.49
C ASP A 394 -2.35 9.06 13.93
N SER A 395 -3.26 9.90 14.44
CA SER A 395 -3.21 10.40 15.81
C SER A 395 -3.40 9.28 16.83
N TRP A 396 -4.39 8.40 16.64
CA TRP A 396 -4.66 7.30 17.56
C TRP A 396 -3.49 6.32 17.63
N ALA A 397 -2.97 5.89 16.48
CA ALA A 397 -1.86 4.94 16.40
C ALA A 397 -0.56 5.53 16.98
N THR A 398 -0.31 6.82 16.73
CA THR A 398 0.82 7.54 17.33
C THR A 398 0.68 7.69 18.85
N ALA A 399 -0.50 7.97 19.37
CA ALA A 399 -0.76 7.97 20.81
C ALA A 399 -0.55 6.58 21.43
N ALA A 400 -1.03 5.53 20.77
CA ALA A 400 -0.82 4.15 21.21
C ALA A 400 0.69 3.82 21.24
N HIS A 401 1.44 4.25 20.22
CA HIS A 401 2.89 4.14 20.20
C HIS A 401 3.56 4.81 21.42
N TRP A 402 3.19 6.05 21.74
CA TRP A 402 3.74 6.75 22.91
C TRP A 402 3.40 6.08 24.24
N ASN A 403 2.17 5.62 24.39
CA ASN A 403 1.72 4.90 25.58
C ASN A 403 2.47 3.57 25.74
N LEU A 404 2.71 2.82 24.65
CA LEU A 404 3.51 1.59 24.62
C LEU A 404 4.97 1.81 25.00
N ARG A 405 5.57 2.95 24.60
CA ARG A 405 6.96 3.27 24.94
C ARG A 405 7.16 3.54 26.44
N ARG A 406 6.18 4.14 27.12
CA ARG A 406 6.26 4.48 28.55
C ARG A 406 6.45 3.26 29.47
N GLY A 407 5.86 2.11 29.14
CA GLY A 407 5.86 0.94 30.02
C GLY A 407 5.05 1.14 31.32
N PRO A 408 4.95 0.12 32.20
CA PRO A 408 4.28 0.26 33.50
C PRO A 408 5.07 1.19 34.44
N ALA A 409 4.38 1.82 35.39
CA ALA A 409 5.00 2.77 36.32
C ALA A 409 6.14 2.11 37.15
N PRO A 410 7.26 2.80 37.41
CA PRO A 410 8.44 2.19 38.05
C PRO A 410 8.27 1.80 39.52
N ASP A 411 7.22 2.25 40.20
CA ASP A 411 7.16 2.30 41.65
C ASP A 411 6.34 1.17 42.30
N GLY A 412 5.74 0.26 41.52
CA GLY A 412 5.09 -0.95 42.06
C GLY A 412 3.99 -0.68 43.10
N THR A 413 3.52 0.56 43.21
CA THR A 413 2.44 0.95 44.12
C THR A 413 1.13 0.50 43.51
N GLY A 414 0.78 -0.77 43.77
CA GLY A 414 -0.44 -1.39 43.30
C GLY A 414 -1.67 -0.53 43.57
N HIS A 415 -2.14 0.16 42.54
CA HIS A 415 -3.54 0.45 42.32
C HIS A 415 -3.96 -0.42 41.15
N ALA A 416 -4.54 -1.57 41.49
CA ALA A 416 -4.92 -2.61 40.56
C ALA A 416 -5.84 -2.02 39.46
N ARG A 417 -5.40 -2.19 38.19
CA ARG A 417 -6.12 -2.02 36.89
C ARG A 417 -5.82 -0.79 36.01
N ASP A 418 -5.05 0.21 36.45
CA ASP A 418 -5.00 1.51 35.73
C ASP A 418 -3.70 1.84 34.94
N ASP A 419 -2.72 0.91 34.87
CA ASP A 419 -1.42 1.12 34.20
C ASP A 419 -1.38 0.61 32.74
N LEU A 420 -2.29 1.08 31.89
CA LEU A 420 -2.39 0.55 30.52
C LEU A 420 -1.64 1.39 29.47
N ALA A 421 -0.67 0.73 28.83
CA ALA A 421 -0.05 1.16 27.58
C ALA A 421 -1.03 1.19 26.38
N ALA A 422 -2.12 0.43 26.49
CA ALA A 422 -3.38 0.44 25.75
C ALA A 422 -4.22 -0.70 26.35
N GLN A 423 -5.55 -0.70 26.22
CA GLN A 423 -6.33 -1.90 26.57
C GLN A 423 -5.85 -3.08 25.69
N PRO A 424 -5.63 -4.29 26.26
CA PRO A 424 -5.20 -5.45 25.49
C PRO A 424 -6.10 -5.69 24.27
N GLY A 425 -5.51 -5.93 23.10
CA GLY A 425 -6.24 -6.20 21.86
C GLY A 425 -6.65 -4.96 21.06
N ALA A 426 -6.52 -3.73 21.59
CA ALA A 426 -6.93 -2.52 20.85
C ALA A 426 -6.02 -2.25 19.63
N VAL A 427 -4.71 -2.43 19.77
CA VAL A 427 -3.76 -2.26 18.66
C VAL A 427 -3.97 -3.34 17.59
N GLU A 428 -4.17 -4.59 18.02
CA GLU A 428 -4.50 -5.71 17.14
C GLU A 428 -5.83 -5.48 16.42
N ALA A 429 -6.84 -4.93 17.11
CA ALA A 429 -8.12 -4.56 16.51
C ALA A 429 -7.97 -3.45 15.46
N LEU A 430 -7.10 -2.45 15.69
CA LEU A 430 -6.79 -1.45 14.66
C LEU A 430 -6.30 -2.12 13.38
N PHE A 431 -5.24 -2.92 13.48
CA PHE A 431 -4.63 -3.54 12.30
C PHE A 431 -5.55 -4.59 11.66
N GLY A 432 -6.26 -5.38 12.45
CA GLY A 432 -7.26 -6.33 11.95
C GLY A 432 -8.39 -5.63 11.19
N TRP A 433 -8.86 -4.49 11.68
CA TRP A 433 -9.85 -3.67 10.98
C TRP A 433 -9.29 -3.11 9.67
N LEU A 434 -8.10 -2.49 9.73
CA LEU A 434 -7.46 -1.88 8.55
C LEU A 434 -7.22 -2.90 7.44
N LEU A 435 -6.66 -4.07 7.77
CA LEU A 435 -6.34 -5.12 6.82
C LEU A 435 -7.57 -5.77 6.17
N THR A 436 -8.71 -5.80 6.87
CA THR A 436 -9.96 -6.38 6.34
C THR A 436 -10.82 -5.38 5.58
N ARG A 437 -10.55 -4.07 5.71
CA ARG A 437 -11.36 -2.99 5.10
C ARG A 437 -10.64 -2.19 4.02
N VAL A 438 -9.37 -2.49 3.72
CA VAL A 438 -8.66 -1.90 2.58
C VAL A 438 -9.32 -2.35 1.27
N ASP A 439 -9.45 -1.44 0.30
CA ASP A 439 -9.92 -1.80 -1.04
C ASP A 439 -8.80 -2.51 -1.82
N PRO A 440 -8.96 -3.79 -2.20
CA PRO A 440 -7.91 -4.54 -2.89
C PRO A 440 -7.65 -4.08 -4.32
N TRP A 441 -8.51 -3.24 -4.90
CA TRP A 441 -8.32 -2.69 -6.25
C TRP A 441 -7.48 -1.43 -6.27
N THR A 442 -7.57 -0.62 -5.21
CA THR A 442 -6.86 0.66 -5.11
C THR A 442 -5.73 0.63 -4.09
N GLY A 443 -5.74 -0.32 -3.15
CA GLY A 443 -4.86 -0.32 -1.99
C GLY A 443 -5.19 0.78 -0.97
N MET A 444 -6.35 1.43 -1.10
CA MET A 444 -6.72 2.60 -0.30
C MET A 444 -7.85 2.30 0.68
N TRP A 445 -8.00 3.16 1.68
CA TRP A 445 -9.24 3.28 2.46
C TRP A 445 -10.03 4.50 1.97
N GLY A 446 -11.32 4.29 1.73
CA GLY A 446 -12.18 5.30 1.12
C GLY A 446 -12.25 5.20 -0.41
N ALA A 447 -13.03 6.09 -1.02
CA ALA A 447 -13.32 6.06 -2.45
C ALA A 447 -13.00 7.39 -3.13
N ALA A 448 -12.68 7.33 -4.43
CA ALA A 448 -12.58 8.53 -5.24
C ALA A 448 -13.96 9.20 -5.38
N SER A 449 -13.98 10.54 -5.46
CA SER A 449 -15.21 11.30 -5.69
C SER A 449 -15.10 12.13 -6.98
N PRO A 450 -16.22 12.46 -7.65
CA PRO A 450 -16.18 13.36 -8.81
C PRO A 450 -15.53 14.71 -8.49
N ARG A 451 -15.81 15.26 -7.30
CA ARG A 451 -15.33 16.58 -6.86
C ARG A 451 -13.83 16.60 -6.59
N THR A 452 -13.33 15.63 -5.83
CA THR A 452 -11.96 15.62 -5.33
C THR A 452 -11.04 14.59 -6.01
N GLY A 453 -11.57 13.85 -7.00
CA GLY A 453 -10.85 12.73 -7.59
C GLY A 453 -10.38 11.75 -6.51
N ARG A 454 -9.09 11.40 -6.57
CA ARG A 454 -8.41 10.51 -5.63
C ARG A 454 -7.74 11.23 -4.44
N LEU A 455 -7.86 12.55 -4.30
CA LEU A 455 -7.18 13.31 -3.24
C LEU A 455 -7.50 12.76 -1.85
N GLN A 456 -8.79 12.58 -1.54
CA GLN A 456 -9.22 12.10 -0.22
C GLN A 456 -8.62 10.72 0.13
N PRO A 457 -8.79 9.66 -0.68
CA PRO A 457 -8.21 8.36 -0.36
C PRO A 457 -6.67 8.36 -0.34
N VAL A 458 -5.99 9.12 -1.20
CA VAL A 458 -4.52 9.17 -1.23
C VAL A 458 -3.96 9.89 0.00
N ASN A 459 -4.47 11.07 0.32
CA ASN A 459 -4.00 11.82 1.50
C ASN A 459 -4.39 11.10 2.80
N GLY A 460 -5.56 10.44 2.81
CA GLY A 460 -5.99 9.57 3.90
C GLY A 460 -5.07 8.37 4.10
N TYR A 461 -4.66 7.71 3.01
CA TYR A 461 -3.69 6.61 3.04
C TYR A 461 -2.36 7.07 3.63
N TYR A 462 -1.83 8.20 3.18
CA TYR A 462 -0.59 8.75 3.73
C TYR A 462 -0.68 8.94 5.25
N ARG A 463 -1.70 9.67 5.73
CA ARG A 463 -1.90 9.93 7.16
C ARG A 463 -1.98 8.62 7.95
N LEU A 464 -2.87 7.74 7.50
CA LEU A 464 -3.12 6.45 8.14
C LEU A 464 -1.85 5.62 8.25
N THR A 465 -1.18 5.39 7.12
CA THR A 465 -0.04 4.46 7.06
C THR A 465 1.20 5.00 7.76
N ARG A 466 1.38 6.33 7.82
CA ARG A 466 2.48 6.95 8.57
C ARG A 466 2.43 6.60 10.05
N GLY A 467 1.32 6.92 10.74
CA GLY A 467 1.18 6.68 12.18
C GLY A 467 0.92 5.20 12.54
N SER A 468 0.51 4.37 11.58
CA SER A 468 0.27 2.93 11.81
C SER A 468 1.36 2.06 11.18
N PHE A 469 1.18 1.60 9.94
CA PHE A 469 2.07 0.63 9.29
C PHE A 469 3.56 1.04 9.30
N ALA A 470 3.88 2.27 8.88
CA ALA A 470 5.28 2.74 8.83
C ALA A 470 5.88 2.87 10.23
N GLN A 471 5.20 3.56 11.15
CA GLN A 471 5.65 3.71 12.54
C GLN A 471 5.82 2.36 13.26
N PHE A 472 4.94 1.39 12.97
CA PHE A 472 4.99 0.07 13.59
C PHE A 472 5.88 -0.94 12.83
N GLY A 473 6.45 -0.54 11.68
CA GLY A 473 7.30 -1.41 10.87
C GLY A 473 6.57 -2.60 10.24
N LEU A 474 5.27 -2.44 9.97
CA LEU A 474 4.43 -3.46 9.36
C LEU A 474 4.31 -3.24 7.84
N PRO A 475 4.24 -4.33 7.04
CA PRO A 475 3.99 -4.22 5.62
C PRO A 475 2.59 -3.67 5.34
N VAL A 476 2.48 -2.77 4.36
CA VAL A 476 1.17 -2.29 3.89
C VAL A 476 0.50 -3.30 2.95
N PRO A 477 -0.84 -3.44 2.98
CA PRO A 477 -1.55 -4.31 2.07
C PRO A 477 -1.55 -3.75 0.63
N HIS A 478 -1.50 -4.66 -0.36
CA HIS A 478 -1.62 -4.34 -1.79
C HIS A 478 -0.66 -3.23 -2.30
N PRO A 479 0.67 -3.30 -2.04
CA PRO A 479 1.60 -2.21 -2.35
C PRO A 479 1.65 -1.85 -3.85
N GLU A 480 1.45 -2.81 -4.75
CA GLU A 480 1.39 -2.53 -6.20
C GLU A 480 0.17 -1.67 -6.58
N ARG A 481 -0.98 -1.90 -5.92
CA ARG A 481 -2.20 -1.11 -6.15
C ARG A 481 -2.10 0.29 -5.57
N VAL A 482 -1.39 0.43 -4.44
CA VAL A 482 -1.04 1.73 -3.88
C VAL A 482 -0.22 2.52 -4.90
N VAL A 483 0.84 1.93 -5.46
CA VAL A 483 1.65 2.57 -6.51
C VAL A 483 0.80 2.96 -7.72
N ASP A 484 -0.09 2.07 -8.18
CA ASP A 484 -0.98 2.36 -9.31
C ASP A 484 -1.86 3.59 -9.05
N THR A 485 -2.53 3.60 -7.89
CA THR A 485 -3.48 4.64 -7.49
C THR A 485 -2.78 5.98 -7.26
N VAL A 486 -1.61 5.96 -6.62
CA VAL A 486 -0.84 7.15 -6.27
C VAL A 486 -0.23 7.80 -7.51
N LEU A 487 0.33 7.01 -8.45
CA LEU A 487 0.83 7.54 -9.72
C LEU A 487 -0.30 8.06 -10.62
N ASP A 488 -1.49 7.44 -10.58
CA ASP A 488 -2.67 7.97 -11.28
C ASP A 488 -3.10 9.32 -10.68
N HIS A 489 -3.17 9.43 -9.35
CA HIS A 489 -3.47 10.69 -8.67
C HIS A 489 -2.44 11.79 -8.97
N ALA A 490 -1.15 11.44 -9.04
CA ALA A 490 -0.05 12.35 -9.32
C ALA A 490 -0.12 12.99 -10.72
N ARG A 491 -0.98 12.48 -11.62
CA ARG A 491 -1.24 13.03 -12.96
C ARG A 491 -2.42 14.00 -12.98
N ASP A 492 -3.15 14.16 -11.88
CA ASP A 492 -4.34 15.00 -11.82
C ASP A 492 -3.96 16.49 -11.82
N PRO A 493 -4.27 17.24 -12.90
CA PRO A 493 -3.86 18.64 -13.03
C PRO A 493 -4.54 19.57 -12.01
N ARG A 494 -5.60 19.13 -11.33
CA ARG A 494 -6.23 19.89 -10.25
C ARG A 494 -5.27 20.11 -9.07
N TYR A 495 -4.35 19.18 -8.85
CA TYR A 495 -3.46 19.15 -7.69
C TYR A 495 -1.97 19.27 -8.08
N PHE A 496 -1.61 18.75 -9.26
CA PHE A 496 -0.24 18.74 -9.78
C PHE A 496 -0.05 19.66 -11.00
N GLY A 497 -1.05 20.51 -11.29
CA GLY A 497 -0.93 21.58 -12.29
C GLY A 497 0.04 22.68 -11.84
N ALA A 498 0.49 23.48 -12.81
CA ALA A 498 1.35 24.63 -12.54
C ALA A 498 0.73 25.52 -11.46
N ASP A 499 1.53 25.88 -10.44
CA ASP A 499 1.11 26.72 -9.32
C ASP A 499 -0.05 26.18 -8.46
N ARG A 500 -0.31 24.87 -8.47
CA ARG A 500 -1.34 24.22 -7.60
C ARG A 500 -0.77 23.28 -6.54
N GLU A 501 0.48 22.86 -6.70
CA GLU A 501 1.16 21.91 -5.80
C GLU A 501 1.56 22.56 -4.46
N ASN A 502 1.10 21.98 -3.35
CA ASN A 502 1.58 22.29 -2.01
C ASN A 502 2.34 21.09 -1.40
N ALA A 503 2.96 21.32 -0.23
CA ALA A 503 3.75 20.32 0.49
C ALA A 503 2.96 19.04 0.77
N CYS A 504 1.72 19.15 1.26
CA CYS A 504 0.86 17.99 1.52
C CYS A 504 0.68 17.13 0.27
N ASN A 505 0.23 17.71 -0.85
CA ASN A 505 -0.06 16.93 -2.06
C ASN A 505 1.16 16.13 -2.54
N VAL A 506 2.37 16.71 -2.47
CA VAL A 506 3.60 16.02 -2.89
C VAL A 506 3.99 14.95 -1.89
N LEU A 507 3.90 15.22 -0.59
CA LEU A 507 4.19 14.25 0.46
C LEU A 507 3.23 13.05 0.42
N ASP A 508 1.95 13.32 0.18
CA ASP A 508 0.86 12.34 0.04
C ASP A 508 1.09 11.37 -1.13
N VAL A 509 2.00 11.70 -2.06
CA VAL A 509 2.46 10.83 -3.15
C VAL A 509 3.83 10.23 -2.85
N ALA A 510 4.79 11.04 -2.39
CA ALA A 510 6.17 10.61 -2.14
C ALA A 510 6.24 9.51 -1.07
N HIS A 511 5.55 9.68 0.05
CA HIS A 511 5.60 8.72 1.14
C HIS A 511 4.96 7.36 0.78
N PRO A 512 3.75 7.29 0.19
CA PRO A 512 3.19 6.00 -0.25
C PRO A 512 4.04 5.28 -1.29
N LEU A 513 4.63 5.99 -2.26
CA LEU A 513 5.57 5.40 -3.21
C LEU A 513 6.81 4.86 -2.51
N TRP A 514 7.39 5.64 -1.60
CA TRP A 514 8.55 5.26 -0.81
C TRP A 514 8.27 4.01 0.05
N LEU A 515 7.13 3.99 0.76
CA LEU A 515 6.75 2.88 1.64
C LEU A 515 6.45 1.60 0.84
N ALA A 516 5.77 1.71 -0.30
CA ALA A 516 5.49 0.58 -1.17
C ALA A 516 6.75 0.03 -1.84
N ALA A 517 7.70 0.89 -2.24
CA ALA A 517 8.95 0.50 -2.88
C ALA A 517 9.84 -0.41 -2.00
N ARG A 518 9.60 -0.43 -0.68
CA ARG A 518 10.27 -1.36 0.25
C ARG A 518 9.78 -2.80 0.15
N GLN A 519 8.65 -3.03 -0.55
CA GLN A 519 7.99 -4.33 -0.65
C GLN A 519 7.83 -4.80 -2.10
N THR A 520 7.89 -3.91 -3.08
CA THR A 520 7.72 -4.24 -4.51
C THR A 520 8.52 -3.29 -5.40
N ASP A 521 8.92 -3.77 -6.57
CA ASP A 521 9.55 -2.98 -7.64
C ASP A 521 8.56 -2.54 -8.73
N HIS A 522 7.26 -2.80 -8.53
CA HIS A 522 6.18 -2.45 -9.47
C HIS A 522 6.22 -0.97 -9.85
N ARG A 523 6.30 -0.68 -11.15
CA ARG A 523 6.41 0.67 -11.73
C ARG A 523 7.50 1.55 -11.10
N SER A 524 8.54 0.95 -10.52
CA SER A 524 9.64 1.66 -9.86
C SER A 524 10.34 2.68 -10.76
N ALA A 525 10.51 2.39 -12.05
CA ALA A 525 11.08 3.33 -13.02
C ALA A 525 10.22 4.60 -13.17
N GLU A 526 8.90 4.47 -13.16
CA GLU A 526 7.99 5.60 -13.26
C GLU A 526 7.94 6.40 -11.95
N ALA A 527 7.90 5.71 -10.81
CA ALA A 527 7.98 6.34 -9.50
C ALA A 527 9.28 7.13 -9.33
N ARG A 528 10.43 6.57 -9.73
CA ARG A 528 11.73 7.27 -9.76
C ARG A 528 11.72 8.48 -10.67
N ALA A 529 11.23 8.33 -11.90
CA ALA A 529 11.15 9.46 -12.83
C ALA A 529 10.23 10.57 -12.32
N TRP A 530 9.12 10.23 -11.66
CA TRP A 530 8.27 11.21 -10.98
C TRP A 530 9.03 11.88 -9.82
N ALA A 531 9.72 11.10 -8.99
CA ALA A 531 10.48 11.61 -7.85
C ALA A 531 11.61 12.56 -8.27
N GLU A 532 12.37 12.23 -9.32
CA GLU A 532 13.43 13.10 -9.86
C GLU A 532 12.87 14.46 -10.30
N ARG A 533 11.76 14.47 -11.04
CA ARG A 533 11.12 15.73 -11.48
C ARG A 533 10.64 16.57 -10.31
N GLN A 534 10.03 15.93 -9.30
CA GLN A 534 9.55 16.65 -8.12
C GLN A 534 10.70 17.12 -7.24
N LEU A 535 11.80 16.37 -7.17
CA LEU A 535 12.98 16.75 -6.43
C LEU A 535 13.58 18.03 -7.00
N VAL A 536 13.80 18.10 -8.32
CA VAL A 536 14.30 19.32 -8.98
C VAL A 536 13.39 20.52 -8.71
N ARG A 537 12.07 20.33 -8.81
CA ARG A 537 11.10 21.40 -8.50
C ARG A 537 11.14 21.82 -7.03
N ALA A 538 11.24 20.87 -6.11
CA ALA A 538 11.28 21.13 -4.68
C ALA A 538 12.51 21.95 -4.30
N LEU A 539 13.70 21.61 -4.81
CA LEU A 539 14.93 22.36 -4.55
C LEU A 539 14.80 23.83 -5.00
N GLY A 540 14.14 24.09 -6.13
CA GLY A 540 13.87 25.44 -6.63
C GLY A 540 12.84 26.26 -5.82
N ARG A 541 12.17 25.65 -4.83
CA ARG A 541 11.20 26.36 -3.96
C ARG A 541 11.86 27.09 -2.80
N TRP A 542 13.12 26.74 -2.46
CA TRP A 542 13.84 27.35 -1.34
C TRP A 542 13.96 28.86 -1.52
N ARG A 543 13.81 29.61 -0.42
CA ARG A 543 13.98 31.05 -0.36
C ARG A 543 15.07 31.38 0.64
N ASP A 544 16.12 32.04 0.16
CA ASP A 544 17.30 32.34 0.97
C ASP A 544 16.93 33.05 2.28
N GLY A 545 17.42 32.49 3.39
CA GLY A 545 17.21 32.99 4.75
C GLY A 545 15.76 32.85 5.26
N ARG A 546 14.85 32.25 4.47
CA ARG A 546 13.41 32.17 4.80
C ARG A 546 12.85 30.75 4.72
N GLY A 547 13.55 29.83 4.05
CA GLY A 547 13.17 28.42 3.92
C GLY A 547 12.11 28.18 2.85
N PHE A 548 11.18 27.26 3.13
CA PHE A 548 10.12 26.89 2.20
C PHE A 548 8.76 27.46 2.60
N GLY A 549 8.02 27.93 1.61
CA GLY A 549 6.58 28.12 1.72
C GLY A 549 5.83 26.80 1.58
N PHE A 550 4.72 26.65 2.30
CA PHE A 550 3.91 25.44 2.24
C PHE A 550 3.32 25.20 0.83
N GLY A 551 2.84 26.28 0.19
CA GLY A 551 2.23 26.26 -1.14
C GLY A 551 0.77 26.74 -1.12
N PRO A 552 0.12 26.84 -2.28
CA PRO A 552 -1.25 27.35 -2.36
C PRO A 552 -2.25 26.44 -1.63
N ALA A 553 -3.10 27.03 -0.79
CA ALA A 553 -4.32 26.40 -0.30
C ALA A 553 -5.46 26.63 -1.32
N PRO A 554 -6.33 25.63 -1.60
CA PRO A 554 -7.40 25.76 -2.59
C PRO A 554 -8.36 26.94 -2.37
N ASP A 555 -8.50 27.37 -1.12
CA ASP A 555 -9.40 28.40 -0.62
C ASP A 555 -8.67 29.56 0.09
N GLY A 556 -7.33 29.54 0.10
CA GLY A 556 -6.51 30.53 0.80
C GLY A 556 -6.47 30.40 2.32
N THR A 557 -7.04 29.34 2.92
CA THR A 557 -7.16 29.19 4.39
C THR A 557 -6.02 28.40 5.06
N GLY A 558 -5.04 27.93 4.29
CA GLY A 558 -3.84 27.24 4.79
C GLY A 558 -2.62 28.13 4.96
N PRO A 559 -1.43 27.57 5.30
CA PRO A 559 -0.19 28.33 5.56
C PRO A 559 0.33 29.14 4.35
N GLY A 560 -0.34 29.04 3.21
CA GLY A 560 -0.10 29.87 2.04
C GLY A 560 1.29 29.66 1.43
N ARG A 561 1.69 30.62 0.59
CA ARG A 561 2.97 30.59 -0.12
C ARG A 561 4.11 31.23 0.66
N GLU A 562 3.80 31.85 1.79
CA GLU A 562 4.77 32.56 2.62
C GLU A 562 5.73 31.53 3.26
N PRO A 563 7.06 31.71 3.14
CA PRO A 563 8.02 30.81 3.77
C PRO A 563 7.99 30.88 5.30
N GLY A 564 7.89 29.71 5.92
CA GLY A 564 7.75 29.52 7.36
C GLY A 564 8.23 28.16 7.82
N LEU A 565 8.13 27.91 9.13
CA LEU A 565 8.57 26.67 9.77
C LEU A 565 7.80 25.45 9.26
N GLN A 566 6.48 25.53 9.18
CA GLN A 566 5.63 24.44 8.72
C GLN A 566 5.95 24.02 7.28
N GLY A 567 6.15 25.01 6.39
CA GLY A 567 6.56 24.70 5.02
C GLY A 567 7.96 24.09 4.98
N THR A 568 8.87 24.61 5.78
CA THR A 568 10.28 24.19 5.81
C THR A 568 10.45 22.76 6.32
N GLU A 569 9.86 22.44 7.47
CA GLU A 569 9.87 21.09 8.06
C GLU A 569 9.37 20.05 7.05
N MET A 570 8.19 20.29 6.48
CA MET A 570 7.57 19.36 5.54
C MET A 570 8.38 19.18 4.25
N TRP A 571 8.86 20.27 3.65
CA TRP A 571 9.63 20.18 2.40
C TRP A 571 10.99 19.53 2.59
N LEU A 572 11.66 19.69 3.74
CA LEU A 572 12.90 18.96 4.05
C LEU A 572 12.64 17.45 4.11
N ALA A 573 11.53 17.04 4.74
CA ALA A 573 11.13 15.62 4.74
C ALA A 573 10.78 15.10 3.33
N ILE A 574 10.05 15.89 2.53
CA ILE A 574 9.73 15.55 1.14
C ILE A 574 11.00 15.40 0.30
N VAL A 575 11.92 16.36 0.39
CA VAL A 575 13.20 16.33 -0.34
C VAL A 575 13.99 15.07 0.03
N TRP A 576 14.01 14.69 1.31
CA TRP A 576 14.64 13.46 1.74
C TRP A 576 13.98 12.21 1.14
N LEU A 577 12.65 12.07 1.22
CA LEU A 577 11.92 10.92 0.69
C LEU A 577 12.08 10.78 -0.83
N LEU A 578 12.01 11.90 -1.56
CA LEU A 578 12.21 11.93 -3.01
C LEU A 578 13.66 11.58 -3.36
N ALA A 579 14.64 12.10 -2.62
CA ALA A 579 16.05 11.75 -2.80
C ALA A 579 16.31 10.26 -2.51
N ASP A 580 15.64 9.68 -1.53
CA ASP A 580 15.77 8.25 -1.18
C ASP A 580 15.19 7.35 -2.27
N LEU A 581 14.01 7.70 -2.81
CA LEU A 581 13.38 7.01 -3.94
C LEU A 581 14.31 6.89 -5.17
N VAL A 582 15.15 7.91 -5.38
CA VAL A 582 16.12 7.97 -6.49
C VAL A 582 17.53 7.52 -6.11
N GLY A 583 17.75 7.10 -4.85
CA GLY A 583 19.04 6.57 -4.38
C GLY A 583 20.11 7.63 -4.08
N HIS A 584 19.71 8.83 -3.65
CA HIS A 584 20.59 9.98 -3.41
C HIS A 584 20.36 10.69 -2.06
N SER A 585 19.60 10.11 -1.14
CA SER A 585 19.30 10.70 0.18
C SER A 585 20.54 10.97 1.03
N ASP A 586 21.58 10.12 0.94
CA ASP A 586 22.84 10.32 1.66
C ASP A 586 23.55 11.65 1.34
N LEU A 587 23.32 12.19 0.14
CA LEU A 587 23.92 13.47 -0.29
C LEU A 587 23.38 14.67 0.48
N LEU A 588 22.18 14.54 1.09
CA LEU A 588 21.60 15.59 1.91
C LEU A 588 22.30 15.70 3.26
N GLY A 589 22.89 14.61 3.77
CA GLY A 589 23.58 14.56 5.07
C GLY A 589 22.69 14.86 6.30
N TYR A 590 21.36 14.83 6.11
CA TYR A 590 20.35 14.84 7.16
C TYR A 590 19.35 13.72 6.89
N ARG A 591 18.58 13.33 7.91
CA ARG A 591 17.53 12.31 7.81
C ARG A 591 16.38 12.69 8.76
N PRO A 592 15.11 12.75 8.29
CA PRO A 592 13.97 13.07 9.15
C PRO A 592 13.85 12.11 10.33
N ARG A 593 13.70 12.66 11.54
CA ARG A 593 13.52 11.88 12.77
C ARG A 593 12.24 12.22 13.55
N GLY A 594 11.58 13.32 13.19
CA GLY A 594 10.33 13.73 13.81
C GLY A 594 9.09 13.21 13.06
N VAL A 595 8.12 14.08 12.82
CA VAL A 595 6.76 13.71 12.35
C VAL A 595 6.76 12.92 11.04
N HIS A 596 7.74 13.13 10.18
CA HIS A 596 7.87 12.49 8.86
C HIS A 596 9.03 11.48 8.77
N ARG A 597 9.46 10.91 9.91
CA ARG A 597 10.55 9.92 9.93
C ARG A 597 10.29 8.70 9.03
N PRO A 598 11.33 8.15 8.37
CA PRO A 598 11.19 6.97 7.53
C PRO A 598 11.29 5.65 8.31
N GLU A 599 12.09 5.57 9.38
CA GLU A 599 12.21 4.31 10.14
C GLU A 599 10.99 4.04 11.02
N PRO A 600 10.65 2.76 11.21
CA PRO A 600 9.82 2.34 12.33
C PRO A 600 10.34 2.90 13.64
N ALA A 601 9.43 3.08 14.59
CA ALA A 601 9.82 3.56 15.89
C ALA A 601 10.63 2.50 16.66
N PRO A 602 11.73 2.87 17.34
CA PRO A 602 12.63 1.90 17.96
C PRO A 602 11.97 1.09 19.08
N GLY A 603 12.34 -0.19 19.22
CA GLY A 603 11.95 -1.04 20.36
C GLY A 603 10.49 -1.50 20.37
N LEU A 604 9.73 -1.27 19.30
CA LEU A 604 8.32 -1.67 19.22
C LEU A 604 8.14 -3.14 18.78
N ALA A 605 8.92 -3.60 17.79
CA ALA A 605 8.89 -4.99 17.34
C ALA A 605 9.25 -5.98 18.47
N GLU A 606 10.21 -5.61 19.32
CA GLU A 606 10.63 -6.37 20.50
C GLU A 606 9.57 -6.41 21.61
N ARG A 607 8.69 -5.40 21.68
CA ARG A 607 7.60 -5.33 22.66
C ARG A 607 6.31 -5.99 22.18
N LEU A 608 6.08 -6.03 20.88
CA LEU A 608 4.96 -6.75 20.25
C LEU A 608 5.25 -8.25 20.07
N ALA A 609 6.53 -8.63 19.95
CA ALA A 609 6.97 -10.00 20.12
C ALA A 609 6.83 -10.38 21.61
N GLY A 610 5.67 -10.91 21.98
CA GLY A 610 5.48 -11.53 23.29
C GLY A 610 6.45 -12.70 23.52
N PRO A 611 6.39 -13.38 24.68
CA PRO A 611 7.33 -14.46 25.06
C PRO A 611 7.26 -15.74 24.20
N TRP A 612 6.59 -15.70 23.05
CA TRP A 612 6.40 -16.80 22.10
C TRP A 612 7.05 -16.53 20.73
N GLY A 613 7.94 -15.53 20.65
CA GLY A 613 8.73 -15.21 19.46
C GLY A 613 9.93 -16.14 19.26
#